data_AF-A0AAW4KWB0-F1
#
_entry.id   AF-A0AAW4KWB0-F1
#
_cell.length_a   1.000
_cell.length_b   1.000
_cell.length_c   1.000
_cell.angle_alpha   90.00
_cell.angle_beta   90.00
_cell.angle_gamma   90.00
#
_symmetry.space_group_name_H-M   'P 1'
#
loop_
_entity.id
_entity.type
_entity.pdbx_description
1 polymer ?
#
loop_
_entity_poly.entity_id
_entity_poly.type
_entity_poly.pdbx_seq_one_letter_code
_entity_poly.pdbx_strand_id
1 'polypeptide(L)' 'QSRFLATEQPSIADIAFYTYVAHAPEGNVSLTDYPKVRAWLACIEALPGFVGMPRTAVGLQSQ' A
#
# COMPACT_ATOMS: atom_id res chain seq x y z
N GLN A 1 -2.99 -5.83 -17.67
CA GLN A 1 -3.41 -5.58 -16.27
C GLN A 1 -3.18 -4.11 -15.99
N SER A 2 -4.16 -3.44 -15.37
CA SER A 2 -4.03 -2.01 -15.03
C SER A 2 -3.10 -1.79 -13.84
N ARG A 3 -2.47 -0.62 -13.78
CA ARG A 3 -1.54 -0.22 -12.71
C ARG A 3 -2.27 0.25 -11.43
N PHE A 4 -3.49 0.76 -11.57
CA PHE A 4 -4.32 1.28 -10.47
C PHE A 4 -5.59 0.45 -10.32
N LEU A 5 -6.31 0.66 -9.21
CA LEU A 5 -7.42 -0.23 -8.82
C LEU A 5 -8.62 -0.18 -9.76
N ALA A 6 -8.98 1.00 -10.27
CA ALA A 6 -10.23 1.22 -10.99
C ALA A 6 -10.04 1.75 -12.42
N THR A 7 -8.96 2.49 -12.70
CA THR A 7 -8.74 3.15 -13.99
C THR A 7 -7.27 3.09 -14.39
N GLU A 8 -6.91 3.57 -15.58
CA GLU A 8 -5.51 3.70 -16.00
C GLU A 8 -4.76 4.84 -15.29
N GLN A 9 -5.46 5.66 -14.51
CA GLN A 9 -4.92 6.77 -13.70
C GLN A 9 -5.20 6.54 -12.21
N PRO A 10 -4.38 7.11 -11.30
CA PRO A 10 -4.64 7.03 -9.87
C PRO A 10 -5.97 7.71 -9.54
N SER A 11 -6.71 7.13 -8.58
CA SER A 11 -8.04 7.58 -8.19
C SER A 11 -8.21 7.57 -6.68
N ILE A 12 -9.35 8.09 -6.20
CA ILE A 12 -9.70 8.03 -4.78
C ILE A 12 -9.76 6.60 -4.23
N ALA A 13 -10.00 5.60 -5.08
CA ALA A 13 -10.00 4.20 -4.67
C ALA A 13 -8.60 3.79 -4.20
N ASP A 14 -7.55 4.21 -4.92
CA ASP A 14 -6.18 3.89 -4.56
C ASP A 14 -5.79 4.52 -3.20
N ILE A 15 -6.16 5.78 -2.99
CA ILE A 15 -5.91 6.50 -1.74
C ILE A 15 -6.67 5.83 -0.57
N ALA A 16 -7.94 5.50 -0.76
CA ALA A 16 -8.77 4.90 0.28
C ALA A 16 -8.26 3.52 0.73
N PHE A 17 -7.73 2.72 -0.21
CA PHE A 17 -7.20 1.39 0.10
C PHE A 17 -5.73 1.42 0.57
N TYR A 18 -4.92 2.37 0.08
CA TYR A 18 -3.47 2.40 0.32
C TYR A 18 -3.11 2.25 1.79
N THR A 19 -3.70 3.08 2.66
CA THR A 19 -3.33 3.13 4.07
C THR A 19 -3.55 1.80 4.79
N TYR A 20 -4.67 1.14 4.55
CA TYR A 20 -4.95 -0.15 5.19
C TYR A 20 -4.04 -1.26 4.68
N VAL A 21 -3.77 -1.29 3.38
CA VAL A 21 -2.97 -2.35 2.78
C VAL A 21 -1.50 -2.16 3.13
N ALA A 22 -0.97 -0.94 3.09
CA ALA A 22 0.43 -0.65 3.43
C ALA A 22 0.77 -0.95 4.90
N HIS A 23 -0.21 -0.84 5.79
CA HIS A 23 -0.08 -1.10 7.23
C HIS A 23 -0.60 -2.49 7.64
N ALA A 24 -1.04 -3.32 6.71
CA ALA A 24 -1.47 -4.70 6.97
C ALA A 24 -0.45 -5.53 7.82
N PRO A 25 0.88 -5.35 7.67
CA PRO A 25 1.84 -6.06 8.53
C PRO A 25 1.75 -5.71 10.02
N GLU A 26 1.27 -4.51 10.38
CA GLU A 26 1.00 -4.14 11.78
C GLU A 26 -0.09 -5.03 12.40
N GLY A 27 -1.01 -5.53 11.57
CA GLY A 27 -2.08 -6.48 11.92
C GLY A 27 -1.74 -7.95 11.66
N ASN A 28 -0.45 -8.29 11.55
CA ASN A 28 0.05 -9.65 11.25
C ASN A 28 -0.32 -10.22 9.87
N VAL A 29 -0.60 -9.37 8.89
CA VAL A 29 -0.85 -9.80 7.50
C VAL A 29 0.38 -9.53 6.63
N SER A 30 1.02 -10.59 6.15
CA SER A 30 2.18 -10.50 5.26
C SER A 30 1.79 -10.11 3.83
N LEU A 31 2.58 -9.22 3.22
CA LEU A 31 2.43 -8.85 1.80
C LEU A 31 3.43 -9.56 0.87
N THR A 32 4.29 -10.43 1.41
CA THR A 32 5.41 -11.07 0.69
C THR A 32 4.94 -11.96 -0.46
N ASP A 33 3.78 -12.56 -0.36
CA ASP A 33 3.24 -13.46 -1.40
C ASP A 33 2.37 -12.74 -2.45
N TYR A 34 2.19 -11.42 -2.31
CA TYR A 34 1.31 -10.61 -3.16
C TYR A 34 2.10 -9.60 -4.03
N PRO A 35 2.84 -10.04 -5.07
CA PRO A 35 3.72 -9.17 -5.85
C PRO A 35 2.97 -8.04 -6.57
N LYS A 36 1.72 -8.28 -7.01
CA LYS A 36 0.90 -7.24 -7.65
C LYS A 36 0.43 -6.17 -6.66
N VAL A 37 0.16 -6.56 -5.41
CA VAL A 37 -0.19 -5.62 -4.33
C VAL A 37 1.02 -4.77 -3.98
N ARG A 38 2.21 -5.37 -3.83
CA ARG A 38 3.45 -4.62 -3.58
C ARG A 38 3.79 -3.66 -4.73
N ALA A 39 3.61 -4.09 -5.98
CA ALA A 39 3.82 -3.23 -7.14
C ALA A 39 2.84 -2.04 -7.16
N TRP A 40 1.56 -2.28 -6.82
CA TRP A 40 0.57 -1.23 -6.69
C TRP A 40 0.93 -0.23 -5.58
N LEU A 41 1.31 -0.71 -4.38
CA LEU A 41 1.77 0.15 -3.27
C LEU A 41 2.93 1.06 -3.72
N ALA A 42 3.95 0.48 -4.36
CA ALA A 42 5.09 1.24 -4.87
C ALA A 42 4.69 2.29 -5.93
N CYS A 43 3.65 2.03 -6.73
CA CYS A 43 3.13 3.01 -7.68
C CYS A 43 2.47 4.20 -6.96
N ILE A 44 1.75 3.97 -5.85
CA ILE A 44 1.13 5.03 -5.06
C ILE A 44 2.19 5.85 -4.31
N GLU A 45 3.18 5.18 -3.71
CA GLU A 45 4.30 5.82 -3.00
C GLU A 45 5.16 6.71 -3.92
N ALA A 46 5.17 6.43 -5.23
CA ALA A 46 5.90 7.22 -6.23
C ALA A 46 5.14 8.45 -6.76
N LEU A 47 3.89 8.70 -6.34
CA LEU A 47 3.12 9.84 -6.81
C LEU A 47 3.70 11.17 -6.26
N PRO A 48 3.70 12.25 -7.07
CA PRO A 48 4.10 13.57 -6.58
C PRO A 48 3.25 14.01 -5.37
N GLY A 49 3.91 14.43 -4.29
CA GLY A 49 3.23 14.89 -3.08
C GLY A 49 2.74 13.76 -2.16
N PHE A 50 3.15 12.50 -2.40
CA PHE A 50 2.85 11.41 -1.49
C PHE A 50 3.40 11.66 -0.08
N VAL A 51 2.55 11.48 0.92
CA VAL A 51 2.91 11.52 2.34
C VAL A 51 2.52 10.20 2.97
N GLY A 52 3.52 9.41 3.36
CA GLY A 52 3.30 8.12 4.01
C GLY A 52 2.75 8.30 5.43
N MET A 53 1.83 7.41 5.82
CA MET A 53 1.39 7.31 7.20
C MET A 53 2.55 6.76 8.07
N PRO A 54 2.79 7.33 9.26
CA PRO A 54 3.77 6.79 10.21
C PRO A 54 3.45 5.34 10.55
N ARG A 55 4.48 4.48 10.53
CA ARG A 55 4.36 3.06 10.92
C ARG A 55 4.58 2.88 12.41
N THR A 56 3.89 1.91 12.99
CA THR A 56 4.07 1.52 14.39
C THR A 56 4.85 0.20 14.47
N ALA A 57 5.83 0.11 15.37
CA ALA A 57 6.63 -1.11 15.59
C ALA A 57 5.82 -2.21 16.32
N VAL A 58 4.82 -2.76 15.64
CA VAL A 58 3.91 -3.81 16.14
C VAL A 58 3.69 -4.90 15.09
N GLY A 59 3.12 -6.03 15.49
CA GLY A 59 2.82 -7.14 14.58
C GLY A 59 4.08 -7.67 13.90
N LEU A 60 4.03 -7.85 12.58
CA LEU A 60 5.18 -8.29 11.79
C LEU A 60 6.30 -7.23 11.67
N GLN A 61 6.10 -6.03 12.21
CA GLN A 61 7.07 -4.93 12.25
C GLN A 61 7.67 -4.71 13.66
N SER A 62 7.44 -5.65 14.59
CA SER A 62 7.90 -5.55 15.98
C SER A 62 9.40 -5.84 16.20
N GLN A 63 10.20 -5.87 15.12
CA GLN A 63 11.65 -6.15 15.18
C GLN A 63 12.48 -4.87 15.07
#